data_AF-A0A0F5ZWL1-F1
#
_entry.id   AF-A0A0F5ZWL1-F1
#
_cell.length_a   1.000
_cell.length_b   1.000
_cell.length_c   1.000
_cell.angle_alpha   90.00
_cell.angle_beta   90.00
_cell.angle_gamma   90.00
#
_symmetry.space_group_name_H-M   'P 1'
#
loop_
_entity.id
_entity.type
_entity.pdbx_description
1 polymer ?
#
loop_
_entity_poly.entity_id
_entity_poly.type
_entity_poly.pdbx_seq_one_letter_code
_entity_poly.pdbx_strand_id
1 'polypeptide(L)'
;MFLQSIHNYRAVAIIAIVMSHAYVYGFEDTTGLFSVIKNILTGGTALFVFISGYMFHHIFYKRYQYKSFMKGKFERIIVPYLILTSLAIPLVYVIKSGFFAPDADYYRIVFFSPDDSAFSTTIKYYLTGRMLTAYWYIPFAILLFLVSPLHFKFIELSRRTQIIIIALFSVISIFLHRSYENINPVQMLVYFTPFYLAGIYISLYREEINKNCGVKSLVLLSVAVTLAFYQYTQGHEGSYSKSVFEYAGMDIMFIQKMFLSIGLYFLLETFVFKTKLTDLISDTSFAIFFIHPWVLTTIKRLPFLNHPESTNIPYYMVTCFAVITLSMLIAIALNKLLTGKVKSRYIIGY
;
A
#
# COMPACT_ATOMS: atom_id res chain seq x y z
N MET A 1 -8.11 3.27 22.62
CA MET A 1 -8.45 1.89 22.98
C MET A 1 -7.98 0.99 21.85
N PHE A 2 -7.29 -0.11 22.16
CA PHE A 2 -6.82 -1.07 21.17
C PHE A 2 -8.01 -1.83 20.56
N LEU A 3 -7.99 -2.03 19.24
CA LEU A 3 -9.01 -2.79 18.51
C LEU A 3 -8.34 -3.96 17.80
N GLN A 4 -8.63 -5.19 18.27
CA GLN A 4 -8.07 -6.41 17.69
C GLN A 4 -8.52 -6.59 16.22
N SER A 5 -9.75 -6.20 15.86
CA SER A 5 -10.24 -6.23 14.46
C SER A 5 -9.34 -5.45 13.50
N ILE A 6 -8.96 -4.23 13.88
CA ILE A 6 -8.07 -3.36 13.11
C ILE A 6 -6.63 -3.90 13.11
N HIS A 7 -6.21 -4.51 14.21
CA HIS A 7 -4.90 -5.18 14.29
C HIS A 7 -4.83 -6.35 13.32
N ASN A 8 -5.85 -7.21 13.28
CA ASN A 8 -5.97 -8.29 12.31
C ASN A 8 -6.00 -7.76 10.88
N TYR A 9 -6.71 -6.65 10.64
CA TYR A 9 -6.76 -6.04 9.30
C TYR A 9 -5.35 -5.62 8.87
N ARG A 10 -4.58 -4.94 9.73
CA ARG A 10 -3.20 -4.56 9.41
C ARG A 10 -2.34 -5.75 9.01
N ALA A 11 -2.48 -6.88 9.69
CA ALA A 11 -1.77 -8.11 9.33
C ALA A 11 -2.18 -8.61 7.93
N VAL A 12 -3.48 -8.70 7.64
CA VAL A 12 -3.97 -9.12 6.32
C VAL A 12 -3.50 -8.17 5.22
N ALA A 13 -3.55 -6.86 5.46
CA ALA A 13 -3.14 -5.85 4.49
C ALA A 13 -1.64 -5.94 4.14
N ILE A 14 -0.76 -6.14 5.13
CA ILE A 14 0.68 -6.28 4.86
C ILE A 14 1.02 -7.59 4.14
N ILE A 15 0.34 -8.69 4.49
CA ILE A 15 0.49 -9.95 3.76
C ILE A 15 0.08 -9.76 2.30
N ALA A 16 -1.08 -9.15 2.04
CA ALA A 16 -1.57 -8.90 0.68
C ALA A 16 -0.61 -8.01 -0.14
N ILE A 17 -0.01 -6.97 0.47
CA ILE A 17 1.01 -6.15 -0.20
C ILE A 17 2.21 -6.99 -0.60
N VAL A 18 2.79 -7.76 0.32
CA VAL A 18 3.99 -8.56 0.05
C VAL A 18 3.71 -9.58 -1.05
N MET A 19 2.56 -10.26 -0.97
CA MET A 19 2.09 -11.18 -2.00
C MET A 19 2.02 -10.49 -3.37
N SER A 20 1.43 -9.29 -3.44
CA SER A 20 1.31 -8.55 -4.71
C SER A 20 2.63 -8.11 -5.33
N HIS A 21 3.70 -8.02 -4.53
CA HIS A 21 5.04 -7.67 -5.01
C HIS A 21 5.94 -8.88 -5.27
N ALA A 22 5.47 -10.08 -4.92
CA ALA A 22 6.18 -11.32 -5.12
C ALA A 22 5.75 -12.07 -6.40
N TYR A 23 4.93 -11.48 -7.28
CA TYR A 23 4.44 -12.17 -8.47
C TYR A 23 5.53 -12.70 -9.41
N VAL A 24 6.62 -11.94 -9.56
CA VAL A 24 7.78 -12.33 -10.39
C VAL A 24 8.45 -13.63 -9.90
N TYR A 25 8.14 -14.08 -8.68
CA TYR A 25 8.68 -15.31 -8.09
C TYR A 25 7.67 -16.46 -8.25
N GLY A 26 7.26 -16.76 -9.49
CA GLY A 26 6.40 -17.91 -9.81
C GLY A 26 4.89 -17.66 -9.84
N PHE A 27 4.44 -16.42 -10.02
CA PHE A 27 3.02 -16.06 -10.18
C PHE A 27 2.81 -14.97 -11.25
N GLU A 28 3.69 -14.93 -12.25
CA GLU A 28 3.68 -13.90 -13.29
C GLU A 28 2.66 -14.24 -14.39
N ASP A 29 2.78 -15.42 -15.02
CA ASP A 29 1.90 -15.88 -16.10
C ASP A 29 0.71 -16.70 -15.58
N THR A 30 -0.24 -16.04 -14.94
CA THR A 30 -1.44 -16.68 -14.40
C THR A 30 -2.60 -16.71 -15.39
N THR A 31 -3.48 -17.70 -15.26
CA THR A 31 -4.75 -17.79 -15.99
C THR A 31 -5.88 -18.26 -15.08
N GLY A 32 -7.13 -18.09 -15.50
CA GLY A 32 -8.31 -18.57 -14.78
C GLY A 32 -8.40 -18.01 -13.36
N LEU A 33 -8.61 -18.89 -12.38
CA LEU A 33 -8.75 -18.52 -10.98
C LEU A 33 -7.52 -17.79 -10.42
N PHE A 34 -6.31 -18.10 -10.90
CA PHE A 34 -5.10 -17.47 -10.40
C PHE A 34 -5.00 -15.98 -10.83
N SER A 35 -5.43 -15.63 -12.04
CA SER A 35 -5.55 -14.22 -12.46
C SER A 35 -6.62 -13.47 -11.66
N VAL A 36 -7.72 -14.14 -11.30
CA VAL A 36 -8.74 -13.54 -10.41
C VAL A 36 -8.14 -13.26 -9.02
N ILE A 37 -7.37 -14.19 -8.47
CA ILE A 37 -6.63 -13.99 -7.20
C ILE A 37 -5.62 -12.85 -7.35
N LYS A 38 -4.88 -12.79 -8.47
CA LYS A 38 -3.94 -11.71 -8.78
C LYS A 38 -4.65 -10.35 -8.83
N ASN A 39 -5.85 -10.27 -9.40
CA ASN A 39 -6.67 -9.05 -9.40
C ASN A 39 -7.18 -8.69 -8.00
N ILE A 40 -7.48 -9.67 -7.14
CA ILE A 40 -7.84 -9.44 -5.73
C ILE A 40 -6.65 -8.90 -4.92
N LEU A 41 -5.45 -9.43 -5.13
CA LEU A 41 -4.23 -9.02 -4.41
C LEU A 41 -3.65 -7.69 -4.91
N THR A 42 -3.65 -7.47 -6.23
CA THR A 42 -3.11 -6.25 -6.86
C THR A 42 -3.88 -5.04 -6.41
N GLY A 43 -3.20 -3.96 -6.00
CA GLY A 43 -3.87 -2.76 -5.46
C GLY A 43 -4.15 -2.85 -3.96
N GLY A 44 -3.55 -3.81 -3.25
CA GLY A 44 -3.62 -3.95 -1.79
C GLY A 44 -3.26 -2.70 -0.98
N THR A 45 -2.59 -1.72 -1.59
CA THR A 45 -2.37 -0.38 -0.99
C THR A 45 -3.67 0.29 -0.53
N ALA A 46 -4.78 0.09 -1.24
CA ALA A 46 -6.09 0.61 -0.83
C ALA A 46 -6.49 0.17 0.59
N LEU A 47 -6.16 -1.09 0.95
CA LEU A 47 -6.40 -1.65 2.28
C LEU A 47 -5.63 -0.88 3.35
N PHE A 48 -4.36 -0.53 3.08
CA PHE A 48 -3.54 0.27 3.99
C PHE A 48 -4.05 1.70 4.14
N VAL A 49 -4.43 2.34 3.03
CA VAL A 49 -4.95 3.71 3.05
C VAL A 49 -6.25 3.77 3.84
N PHE A 50 -7.15 2.80 3.63
CA PHE A 50 -8.40 2.67 4.38
C PHE A 50 -8.15 2.58 5.89
N ILE A 51 -7.28 1.66 6.34
CA ILE A 51 -6.94 1.56 7.78
C ILE A 51 -6.28 2.84 8.30
N SER A 52 -5.42 3.48 7.49
CA SER A 52 -4.76 4.73 7.88
C SER A 52 -5.77 5.83 8.19
N GLY A 53 -6.85 5.92 7.39
CA GLY A 53 -7.98 6.82 7.63
C GLY A 53 -8.77 6.44 8.88
N TYR A 54 -9.07 5.15 9.06
CA TYR A 54 -9.73 4.67 10.27
C TYR A 54 -8.95 5.03 11.54
N MET A 55 -7.63 4.80 11.52
CA MET A 55 -6.74 5.07 12.64
C MET A 55 -6.54 6.57 12.88
N PHE A 56 -6.63 7.40 11.84
CA PHE A 56 -6.64 8.85 11.96
C PHE A 56 -7.75 9.32 12.89
N HIS A 57 -8.99 8.88 12.63
CA HIS A 57 -10.11 9.21 13.51
C HIS A 57 -10.01 8.51 14.88
N HIS A 58 -9.80 7.19 14.91
CA HIS A 58 -9.88 6.41 16.15
C HIS A 58 -8.82 6.80 17.20
N ILE A 59 -7.60 7.16 16.74
CA ILE A 59 -6.46 7.44 17.62
C ILE A 59 -6.08 8.92 17.63
N PHE A 60 -5.87 9.51 16.45
CA PHE A 60 -5.21 10.79 16.35
C PHE A 60 -6.16 11.98 16.52
N TYR A 61 -7.42 11.85 16.09
CA TYR A 61 -8.42 12.93 16.19
C TYR A 61 -8.59 13.45 17.62
N LYS A 62 -8.71 12.56 18.62
CA LYS A 62 -8.91 12.93 20.03
C LYS A 62 -7.78 13.78 20.63
N ARG A 63 -6.60 13.82 19.99
CA ARG A 63 -5.41 14.56 20.45
C ARG A 63 -4.79 15.36 19.31
N TYR A 64 -5.60 15.72 18.31
CA TYR A 64 -5.07 16.27 17.07
C TYR A 64 -4.47 17.65 17.31
N GLN A 65 -3.17 17.74 17.03
CA GLN A 65 -2.39 18.97 17.03
C GLN A 65 -1.45 18.85 15.83
N TYR A 66 -1.65 19.68 14.80
CA TYR A 66 -0.98 19.52 13.50
C TYR A 66 0.54 19.36 13.62
N LYS A 67 1.18 20.24 14.41
CA LYS A 67 2.64 20.21 14.62
C LYS A 67 3.11 18.89 15.25
N SER A 68 2.42 18.41 16.29
CA SER A 68 2.75 17.16 16.97
C SER A 68 2.48 15.94 16.08
N PHE A 69 1.40 15.97 15.31
CA PHE A 69 1.05 14.94 14.34
C PHE A 69 2.13 14.83 13.25
N MET A 70 2.48 15.95 12.61
CA MET A 70 3.49 15.99 11.54
C MET A 70 4.88 15.62 12.06
N LYS A 71 5.26 16.05 13.27
CA LYS A 71 6.51 15.61 13.90
C LYS A 71 6.54 14.09 14.05
N GLY A 72 5.46 13.48 14.55
CA GLY A 72 5.36 12.03 14.67
C GLY A 72 5.47 11.29 13.33
N LYS A 73 4.91 11.84 12.25
CA LYS A 73 5.02 11.28 10.89
C LYS A 73 6.41 11.47 10.31
N PHE A 74 7.03 12.61 10.53
CA PHE A 74 8.40 12.87 10.11
C PHE A 74 9.37 11.85 10.72
N GLU A 75 9.33 11.69 12.04
CA GLU A 75 10.20 10.78 12.78
C GLU A 75 10.02 9.30 12.39
N ARG A 76 8.79 8.89 12.06
CA ARG A 76 8.45 7.47 11.86
C ARG A 76 8.35 7.04 10.40
N ILE A 77 8.29 7.98 9.45
CA ILE A 77 8.00 7.68 8.05
C ILE A 77 9.02 8.37 7.15
N ILE A 78 9.17 9.68 7.30
CA ILE A 78 10.04 10.47 6.42
C ILE A 78 11.51 10.17 6.68
N VAL A 79 11.93 10.12 7.95
CA VAL A 79 13.33 9.81 8.30
C VAL A 79 13.72 8.39 7.85
N PRO A 80 12.96 7.31 8.14
CA PRO A 80 13.19 5.98 7.57
C PRO A 80 13.33 5.99 6.05
N TYR A 81 12.41 6.67 5.36
CA TYR A 81 12.41 6.77 3.91
C TYR A 81 13.66 7.44 3.38
N LEU A 82 14.07 8.58 3.95
CA LEU A 82 15.28 9.29 3.50
C LEU A 82 16.52 8.43 3.70
N ILE A 83 16.67 7.79 4.87
CA ILE A 83 17.82 6.91 5.15
C ILE A 83 17.87 5.75 4.16
N LEU A 84 16.77 5.02 4.00
CA LEU A 84 16.73 3.84 3.13
C LEU A 84 16.86 4.23 1.66
N THR A 85 16.32 5.38 1.23
CA THR A 85 16.51 5.90 -0.13
C THR A 85 17.95 6.27 -0.41
N SER A 86 18.63 6.92 0.54
CA SER A 86 20.07 7.23 0.45
C SER A 86 20.94 5.99 0.32
N LEU A 87 20.52 4.86 0.89
CA LEU A 87 21.21 3.58 0.73
C LEU A 87 20.83 2.87 -0.59
N ALA A 88 19.57 2.99 -1.02
CA ALA A 88 19.05 2.30 -2.20
C ALA A 88 19.58 2.88 -3.50
N ILE A 89 19.68 4.22 -3.61
CA ILE A 89 20.08 4.88 -4.86
C ILE A 89 21.49 4.46 -5.31
N PRO A 90 22.54 4.51 -4.45
CA PRO A 90 23.86 4.03 -4.83
C PRO A 90 23.86 2.55 -5.22
N LEU A 91 23.10 1.71 -4.52
CA LEU A 91 22.97 0.29 -4.85
C LEU A 91 22.39 0.11 -6.26
N VAL A 92 21.24 0.75 -6.54
CA VAL A 92 20.54 0.66 -7.83
C VAL A 92 21.39 1.23 -8.97
N TYR A 93 22.20 2.27 -8.70
CA TYR A 93 23.17 2.82 -9.63
C TYR A 93 24.29 1.82 -9.97
N VAL A 94 24.94 1.22 -8.96
CA VAL A 94 26.05 0.27 -9.15
C VAL A 94 25.60 -0.97 -9.91
N ILE A 95 24.40 -1.48 -9.62
CA ILE A 95 23.85 -2.66 -10.30
C ILE A 95 23.17 -2.34 -11.64
N LYS A 96 23.22 -1.07 -12.10
CA LYS A 96 22.60 -0.59 -13.35
C LYS A 96 21.13 -1.02 -13.49
N SER A 97 20.32 -0.75 -12.46
CA SER A 97 18.91 -1.12 -12.42
C SER A 97 18.01 0.13 -12.46
N GLY A 98 16.72 -0.06 -12.73
CA GLY A 98 15.76 1.05 -12.80
C GLY A 98 16.10 2.01 -13.94
N PHE A 99 15.98 3.32 -13.72
CA PHE A 99 16.32 4.38 -14.68
C PHE A 99 17.83 4.68 -14.75
N PHE A 100 18.66 3.90 -14.05
CA PHE A 100 20.10 3.84 -14.33
C PHE A 100 20.45 2.67 -15.27
N ALA A 101 19.48 1.82 -15.62
CA ALA A 101 19.68 0.72 -16.54
C ALA A 101 19.74 1.25 -17.99
N PRO A 102 20.61 0.68 -18.85
CA PRO A 102 20.68 1.05 -20.27
C PRO A 102 19.37 0.78 -21.04
N ASP A 103 18.59 -0.19 -20.57
CA ASP A 103 17.34 -0.69 -21.14
C ASP A 103 16.10 -0.18 -20.36
N ALA A 104 16.24 0.90 -19.60
CA ALA A 104 15.12 1.47 -18.85
C ALA A 104 13.96 1.88 -19.79
N ASP A 105 12.73 1.51 -19.41
CA ASP A 105 11.53 1.90 -20.17
C ASP A 105 11.08 3.32 -19.79
N TYR A 106 11.18 4.23 -20.76
CA TYR A 106 10.72 5.62 -20.64
C TYR A 106 9.38 5.89 -21.34
N TYR A 107 8.82 4.93 -22.08
CA TYR A 107 7.74 5.15 -23.06
C TYR A 107 6.47 5.76 -22.45
N ARG A 108 6.16 5.44 -21.18
CA ARG A 108 4.96 5.92 -20.47
C ARG A 108 5.28 6.84 -19.29
N ILE A 109 6.53 7.26 -19.16
CA ILE A 109 7.05 7.86 -17.93
C ILE A 109 7.68 9.22 -18.25
N VAL A 110 6.82 10.23 -18.45
CA VAL A 110 7.22 11.59 -18.83
C VAL A 110 8.13 12.26 -17.77
N PHE A 111 8.14 11.76 -16.54
CA PHE A 111 8.94 12.34 -15.47
C PHE A 111 10.43 11.96 -15.53
N PHE A 112 10.78 10.79 -16.08
CA PHE A 112 12.17 10.36 -16.26
C PHE A 112 12.52 10.46 -17.76
N SER A 113 13.78 10.75 -18.08
CA SER A 113 14.24 10.90 -19.46
C SER A 113 15.56 10.13 -19.66
N PRO A 114 15.81 9.56 -20.85
CA PRO A 114 17.13 9.03 -21.21
C PRO A 114 18.26 10.06 -21.07
N ASP A 115 17.94 11.35 -21.21
CA ASP A 115 18.90 12.47 -21.10
C ASP A 115 19.14 12.91 -19.65
N ASP A 116 18.48 12.28 -18.66
CA ASP A 116 18.69 12.62 -17.26
C ASP A 116 20.12 12.29 -16.82
N SER A 117 20.81 13.29 -16.26
CA SER A 117 22.05 13.04 -15.54
C SER A 117 21.80 12.14 -14.31
N ALA A 118 22.86 11.46 -13.83
CA ALA A 118 22.75 10.64 -12.62
C ALA A 118 22.24 11.44 -11.41
N PHE A 119 22.57 12.74 -11.35
CA PHE A 119 22.05 13.66 -10.34
C PHE A 119 20.56 13.93 -10.51
N SER A 120 20.08 14.21 -11.74
CA SER A 120 18.66 14.38 -12.05
C SER A 120 17.85 13.15 -11.62
N THR A 121 18.26 11.96 -12.06
CA THR A 121 17.62 10.69 -11.70
C THR A 121 17.61 10.45 -10.19
N THR A 122 18.70 10.81 -9.49
CA THR A 122 18.77 10.73 -8.02
C THR A 122 17.69 11.60 -7.35
N ILE A 123 17.56 12.86 -7.76
CA ILE A 123 16.52 13.76 -7.22
C ILE A 123 15.12 13.22 -7.53
N LYS A 124 14.89 12.77 -8.77
CA LYS A 124 13.62 12.16 -9.18
C LYS A 124 13.29 10.93 -8.35
N TYR A 125 14.27 10.12 -7.96
CA TYR A 125 14.05 8.99 -7.06
C TYR A 125 13.62 9.40 -5.65
N TYR A 126 14.19 10.46 -5.06
CA TYR A 126 13.71 10.97 -3.77
C TYR A 126 12.27 11.50 -3.85
N LEU A 127 11.90 12.14 -4.96
CA LEU A 127 10.56 12.70 -5.15
C LEU A 127 9.48 11.64 -5.38
N THR A 128 9.84 10.56 -6.08
CA THR A 128 8.88 9.55 -6.56
C THR A 128 8.89 8.26 -5.75
N GLY A 129 9.97 7.98 -5.01
CA GLY A 129 10.16 6.69 -4.33
C GLY A 129 10.27 5.50 -5.29
N ARG A 130 10.58 5.72 -6.58
CA ARG A 130 10.54 4.67 -7.61
C ARG A 130 11.77 3.76 -7.63
N MET A 131 12.80 4.06 -6.83
CA MET A 131 14.07 3.32 -6.79
C MET A 131 13.89 1.86 -6.34
N LEU A 132 12.93 1.59 -5.44
CA LEU A 132 12.57 0.26 -4.99
C LEU A 132 11.04 0.11 -5.00
N THR A 133 10.58 -1.11 -5.24
CA THR A 133 9.15 -1.44 -5.20
C THR A 133 8.51 -0.99 -3.88
N ALA A 134 7.24 -0.58 -3.92
CA ALA A 134 6.46 -0.05 -2.80
C ALA A 134 6.85 1.35 -2.26
N TYR A 135 8.09 1.82 -2.42
CA TYR A 135 8.54 3.09 -1.81
C TYR A 135 7.81 4.34 -2.34
N TRP A 136 7.22 4.25 -3.54
CA TRP A 136 6.33 5.28 -4.10
C TRP A 136 5.17 5.67 -3.18
N TYR A 137 4.76 4.77 -2.28
CA TYR A 137 3.71 5.05 -1.29
C TYR A 137 4.11 6.20 -0.35
N ILE A 138 5.40 6.36 -0.03
CA ILE A 138 5.83 7.33 0.98
C ILE A 138 5.65 8.78 0.51
N PRO A 139 6.10 9.19 -0.69
CA PRO A 139 5.78 10.52 -1.22
C PRO A 139 4.29 10.85 -1.19
N PHE A 140 3.44 9.90 -1.61
CA PHE A 140 1.99 10.03 -1.51
C PHE A 140 1.52 10.18 -0.04
N ALA A 141 2.01 9.34 0.87
CA ALA A 141 1.61 9.36 2.28
C ALA A 141 2.01 10.67 2.97
N ILE A 142 3.15 11.28 2.59
CA ILE A 142 3.55 12.60 3.07
C ILE A 142 2.50 13.64 2.70
N LEU A 143 2.07 13.67 1.43
CA LEU A 143 1.01 14.59 0.99
C LEU A 143 -0.30 14.34 1.73
N LEU A 144 -0.67 13.08 1.92
CA LEU A 144 -1.86 12.68 2.68
C LEU A 144 -1.82 13.21 4.13
N PHE A 145 -0.66 13.20 4.78
CA PHE A 145 -0.53 13.75 6.14
C PHE A 145 -0.49 15.28 6.16
N LEU A 146 0.10 15.92 5.15
CA LEU A 146 0.09 17.37 5.01
C LEU A 146 -1.34 17.91 4.89
N VAL A 147 -2.21 17.21 4.16
CA VAL A 147 -3.64 17.59 4.04
C VAL A 147 -4.50 17.17 5.25
N SER A 148 -3.91 16.69 6.34
CA SER A 148 -4.64 16.30 7.56
C SER A 148 -5.56 17.38 8.15
N PRO A 149 -5.33 18.71 8.02
CA PRO A 149 -6.31 19.70 8.44
C PRO A 149 -7.64 19.61 7.67
N LEU A 150 -7.62 19.20 6.40
CA LEU A 150 -8.83 18.95 5.61
C LEU A 150 -9.55 17.69 6.07
N HIS A 151 -8.80 16.65 6.44
CA HIS A 151 -9.38 15.44 7.05
C HIS A 151 -10.05 15.73 8.39
N PHE A 152 -9.48 16.65 9.17
CA PHE A 152 -10.09 17.13 10.41
C PHE A 152 -11.42 17.85 10.12
N LYS A 153 -11.41 18.82 9.19
CA LYS A 153 -12.64 19.50 8.77
C LYS A 153 -13.70 18.53 8.25
N PHE A 154 -13.31 17.50 7.51
CA PHE A 154 -14.22 16.47 7.02
C PHE A 154 -14.99 15.77 8.15
N ILE A 155 -14.34 15.51 9.30
CA ILE A 155 -14.98 14.87 10.46
C ILE A 155 -16.08 15.74 11.05
N GLU A 156 -15.94 17.07 11.00
CA GLU A 156 -16.89 18.05 11.54
C GLU A 156 -18.11 18.28 10.62
N LEU A 157 -18.05 17.80 9.37
CA LEU A 157 -19.16 17.95 8.42
C LEU A 157 -20.35 17.05 8.77
N SER A 158 -21.52 17.42 8.25
CA SER A 158 -22.70 16.57 8.36
C SER A 158 -22.50 15.23 7.66
N ARG A 159 -23.14 14.17 8.17
CA ARG A 159 -23.10 12.82 7.58
C ARG A 159 -23.41 12.81 6.09
N ARG A 160 -24.42 13.58 5.66
CA ARG A 160 -24.79 13.70 4.24
C ARG A 160 -23.65 14.29 3.42
N THR A 161 -23.05 15.37 3.89
CA THR A 161 -21.91 16.02 3.22
C THR A 161 -20.70 15.09 3.12
N GLN A 162 -20.41 14.32 4.18
CA GLN A 162 -19.32 13.34 4.16
C GLN A 162 -19.51 12.27 3.08
N ILE A 163 -20.72 11.71 2.98
CA ILE A 163 -21.07 10.72 1.94
C ILE A 163 -20.93 11.33 0.55
N ILE A 164 -21.43 12.55 0.34
CA ILE A 164 -21.32 13.26 -0.95
C ILE A 164 -19.85 13.46 -1.33
N ILE A 165 -19.00 13.89 -0.39
CA ILE A 165 -17.57 14.07 -0.64
C ILE A 165 -16.91 12.74 -1.01
N ILE A 166 -17.15 11.66 -0.25
CA ILE A 166 -16.61 10.33 -0.58
C ILE A 166 -17.05 9.89 -1.98
N ALA A 167 -18.33 10.08 -2.33
CA ALA A 167 -18.86 9.73 -3.64
C ALA A 167 -18.22 10.55 -4.77
N LEU A 168 -18.12 11.87 -4.61
CA LEU A 168 -17.52 12.76 -5.61
C LEU A 168 -16.04 12.41 -5.84
N PHE A 169 -15.25 12.27 -4.77
CA PHE A 169 -13.85 11.86 -4.92
C PHE A 169 -13.73 10.44 -5.50
N SER A 170 -14.67 9.53 -5.20
CA SER A 170 -14.67 8.19 -5.80
C SER A 170 -14.89 8.25 -7.31
N VAL A 171 -15.83 9.07 -7.79
CA VAL A 171 -16.06 9.29 -9.22
C VAL A 171 -14.79 9.86 -9.87
N ILE A 172 -14.16 10.85 -9.24
CA ILE A 172 -12.88 11.41 -9.73
C ILE A 172 -11.84 10.30 -9.83
N SER A 173 -11.64 9.49 -8.79
CA SER A 173 -10.66 8.40 -8.80
C SER A 173 -10.92 7.34 -9.88
N ILE A 174 -12.19 6.98 -10.12
CA ILE A 174 -12.59 6.01 -11.16
C ILE A 174 -12.16 6.45 -12.55
N PHE A 175 -12.17 7.75 -12.84
CA PHE A 175 -11.77 8.31 -14.13
C PHE A 175 -10.33 8.85 -14.15
N LEU A 176 -9.71 9.07 -12.99
CA LEU A 176 -8.33 9.52 -12.88
C LEU A 176 -7.34 8.36 -13.03
N HIS A 177 -7.66 7.20 -12.44
CA HIS A 177 -6.81 6.02 -12.27
C HIS A 177 -5.52 6.34 -11.48
N ARG A 178 -4.67 5.32 -11.30
CA ARG A 178 -3.32 5.51 -10.74
C ARG A 178 -2.40 6.16 -11.77
N SER A 179 -1.36 6.85 -11.31
CA SER A 179 -0.31 7.33 -12.20
C SER A 179 0.53 6.16 -12.72
N TYR A 180 1.04 6.23 -13.95
CA TYR A 180 2.01 5.27 -14.46
C TYR A 180 3.17 5.06 -13.47
N GLU A 181 3.48 3.80 -13.20
CA GLU A 181 4.53 3.40 -12.26
C GLU A 181 4.44 4.04 -10.86
N ASN A 182 3.26 4.60 -10.51
CA ASN A 182 3.00 5.29 -9.25
C ASN A 182 3.88 6.52 -8.97
N ILE A 183 4.46 7.13 -10.01
CA ILE A 183 5.47 8.20 -9.86
C ILE A 183 4.89 9.59 -9.54
N ASN A 184 3.60 9.84 -9.79
CA ASN A 184 3.00 11.15 -9.54
C ASN A 184 2.26 11.14 -8.19
N PRO A 185 2.89 11.56 -7.07
CA PRO A 185 2.29 11.46 -5.75
C PRO A 185 1.02 12.30 -5.59
N VAL A 186 0.84 13.36 -6.38
CA VAL A 186 -0.37 14.20 -6.36
C VAL A 186 -1.56 13.47 -6.99
N GLN A 187 -1.37 12.84 -8.14
CA GLN A 187 -2.41 11.99 -8.75
C GLN A 187 -2.79 10.85 -7.80
N MET A 188 -1.79 10.25 -7.15
CA MET A 188 -1.99 9.17 -6.19
C MET A 188 -2.72 9.65 -4.93
N LEU A 189 -2.47 10.88 -4.46
CA LEU A 189 -3.23 11.49 -3.38
C LEU A 189 -4.71 11.56 -3.72
N VAL A 190 -5.06 12.12 -4.88
CA VAL A 190 -6.45 12.24 -5.32
C VAL A 190 -7.08 10.86 -5.46
N TYR A 191 -6.40 9.94 -6.15
CA TYR A 191 -6.88 8.57 -6.36
C TYR A 191 -7.20 7.84 -5.04
N PHE A 192 -6.34 7.96 -4.03
CA PHE A 192 -6.48 7.23 -2.77
C PHE A 192 -7.30 7.96 -1.69
N THR A 193 -7.61 9.25 -1.87
CA THR A 193 -8.39 10.04 -0.90
C THR A 193 -9.73 9.39 -0.50
N PRO A 194 -10.55 8.84 -1.42
CA PRO A 194 -11.81 8.19 -1.07
C PRO A 194 -11.66 7.05 -0.06
N PHE A 195 -10.63 6.20 -0.21
CA PHE A 195 -10.39 5.08 0.70
C PHE A 195 -10.09 5.58 2.10
N TYR A 196 -9.28 6.64 2.20
CA TYR A 196 -8.92 7.26 3.47
C TYR A 196 -10.14 7.86 4.17
N LEU A 197 -10.96 8.62 3.43
CA LEU A 197 -12.18 9.23 3.96
C LEU A 197 -13.24 8.18 4.34
N ALA A 198 -13.36 7.09 3.58
CA ALA A 198 -14.23 5.97 3.92
C ALA A 198 -13.81 5.30 5.24
N GLY A 199 -12.49 5.15 5.47
CA GLY A 199 -11.95 4.68 6.74
C GLY A 199 -12.30 5.60 7.91
N ILE A 200 -12.15 6.92 7.75
CA ILE A 200 -12.57 7.92 8.74
C ILE A 200 -14.06 7.80 9.03
N TYR A 201 -14.90 7.76 7.99
CA TYR A 201 -16.35 7.71 8.10
C TYR A 201 -16.83 6.46 8.86
N ILE A 202 -16.27 5.29 8.53
CA ILE A 202 -16.62 4.04 9.23
C ILE A 202 -16.16 4.09 10.69
N SER A 203 -15.01 4.68 10.98
CA SER A 203 -14.57 4.87 12.36
C SER A 203 -15.47 5.83 13.14
N LEU A 204 -15.96 6.90 12.49
CA LEU A 204 -16.82 7.92 13.09
C LEU A 204 -18.19 7.35 13.51
N TYR A 205 -18.81 6.55 12.64
CA TYR A 205 -20.15 5.97 12.87
C TYR A 205 -20.11 4.48 13.21
N ARG A 206 -18.99 4.00 13.76
CA ARG A 206 -18.72 2.58 14.02
C ARG A 206 -19.89 1.87 14.71
N GLU A 207 -20.41 2.44 15.79
CA GLU A 207 -21.46 1.80 16.61
C GLU A 207 -22.76 1.60 15.82
N GLU A 208 -23.10 2.51 14.91
CA GLU A 208 -24.27 2.37 14.03
C GLU A 208 -24.00 1.41 12.87
N ILE A 209 -22.82 1.55 12.25
CA ILE A 209 -22.44 0.84 11.02
C ILE A 209 -22.15 -0.64 11.29
N ASN A 210 -21.72 -1.02 12.50
CA ASN A 210 -21.36 -2.40 12.82
C ASN A 210 -22.56 -3.33 13.11
N LYS A 211 -23.78 -2.85 12.89
CA LYS A 211 -24.96 -3.73 12.85
C LYS A 211 -24.87 -4.66 11.65
N ASN A 212 -25.11 -5.96 11.85
CA ASN A 212 -25.12 -6.99 10.81
C ASN A 212 -23.80 -7.10 10.01
N CYS A 213 -22.64 -6.96 10.67
CA CYS A 213 -21.32 -7.04 10.03
C CYS A 213 -21.15 -8.28 9.14
N GLY A 214 -21.58 -9.47 9.60
CA GLY A 214 -21.41 -10.71 8.82
C GLY A 214 -22.11 -10.66 7.45
N VAL A 215 -23.35 -10.16 7.40
CA VAL A 215 -24.10 -10.02 6.14
C VAL A 215 -23.47 -8.96 5.23
N LYS A 216 -23.09 -7.80 5.80
CA LYS A 216 -22.41 -6.74 5.04
C LYS A 216 -21.08 -7.22 4.47
N SER A 217 -20.30 -7.94 5.27
CA SER A 217 -19.06 -8.58 4.86
C SER A 217 -19.30 -9.51 3.67
N LEU A 218 -20.25 -10.43 3.79
CA LEU A 218 -20.57 -11.38 2.72
C LEU A 218 -20.93 -10.65 1.43
N VAL A 219 -21.88 -9.70 1.48
CA VAL A 219 -22.32 -8.96 0.29
C VAL A 219 -21.17 -8.19 -0.37
N LEU A 220 -20.41 -7.41 0.41
CA LEU A 220 -19.36 -6.55 -0.15
C LEU A 220 -18.18 -7.37 -0.68
N LEU A 221 -17.81 -8.48 -0.02
CA LEU A 221 -16.77 -9.38 -0.51
C LEU A 221 -17.23 -10.15 -1.74
N SER A 222 -18.48 -10.60 -1.81
CA SER A 222 -19.05 -11.20 -3.01
C SER A 222 -18.99 -10.25 -4.19
N VAL A 223 -19.37 -8.98 -4.02
CA VAL A 223 -19.24 -7.94 -5.06
C VAL A 223 -17.79 -7.75 -5.48
N ALA A 224 -16.85 -7.68 -4.53
CA ALA A 224 -15.42 -7.54 -4.84
C ALA A 224 -14.85 -8.74 -5.63
N VAL A 225 -15.31 -9.96 -5.33
CA VAL A 225 -14.92 -11.18 -6.06
C VAL A 225 -15.54 -11.20 -7.46
N THR A 226 -16.82 -10.84 -7.59
CA THR A 226 -17.49 -10.74 -8.90
C THR A 226 -16.81 -9.70 -9.79
N LEU A 227 -16.43 -8.54 -9.26
CA LEU A 227 -15.69 -7.53 -10.02
C LEU A 227 -14.29 -8.00 -10.44
N ALA A 228 -13.59 -8.76 -9.58
CA ALA A 228 -12.31 -9.35 -9.95
C ALA A 228 -12.44 -10.40 -11.06
N PHE A 229 -13.51 -11.20 -11.04
CA PHE A 229 -13.84 -12.13 -12.11
C PHE A 229 -14.18 -11.38 -13.40
N TYR A 230 -15.00 -10.33 -13.31
CA TYR A 230 -15.33 -9.48 -14.45
C TYR A 230 -14.07 -8.87 -15.08
N GLN A 231 -13.15 -8.30 -14.29
CA GLN A 231 -11.86 -7.80 -14.77
C GLN A 231 -11.10 -8.87 -15.58
N TYR A 232 -11.03 -10.10 -15.05
CA TYR A 232 -10.39 -11.21 -15.76
C TYR A 232 -11.09 -11.53 -17.10
N THR A 233 -12.43 -11.58 -17.14
CA THR A 233 -13.16 -11.83 -18.40
C THR A 233 -12.98 -10.74 -19.45
N GLN A 234 -12.64 -9.51 -19.03
CA GLN A 234 -12.31 -8.40 -19.93
C GLN A 234 -10.83 -8.41 -20.34
N GLY A 235 -10.06 -9.45 -19.98
CA GLY A 235 -8.62 -9.52 -20.25
C GLY A 235 -7.79 -8.53 -19.43
N HIS A 236 -8.36 -7.92 -18.39
CA HIS A 236 -7.66 -6.97 -17.55
C HIS A 236 -6.98 -7.67 -16.38
N GLU A 237 -5.67 -7.50 -16.28
CA GLU A 237 -4.86 -7.95 -15.16
C GLU A 237 -4.02 -6.78 -14.62
N GLY A 238 -4.06 -6.59 -13.29
CA GLY A 238 -3.23 -5.60 -12.64
C GLY A 238 -3.97 -4.30 -12.30
N SER A 239 -3.24 -3.17 -12.33
CA SER A 239 -3.77 -1.85 -11.97
C SER A 239 -4.05 -0.98 -13.19
N TYR A 240 -5.23 -0.36 -13.21
CA TYR A 240 -5.54 0.73 -14.13
C TYR A 240 -4.61 1.92 -13.85
N SER A 241 -3.85 2.31 -14.85
CA SER A 241 -2.89 3.41 -14.75
C SER A 241 -2.88 4.23 -16.04
N LYS A 242 -2.88 5.55 -15.90
CA LYS A 242 -2.80 6.49 -17.03
C LYS A 242 -2.30 7.86 -16.62
N SER A 243 -2.03 8.69 -17.62
CA SER A 243 -1.81 10.12 -17.42
C SER A 243 -3.09 10.84 -16.97
N VAL A 244 -2.94 11.95 -16.24
CA VAL A 244 -4.07 12.68 -15.60
C VAL A 244 -5.18 13.04 -16.60
N PHE A 245 -4.81 13.55 -17.76
CA PHE A 245 -5.76 14.06 -18.78
C PHE A 245 -6.11 13.04 -19.87
N GLU A 246 -5.59 11.83 -19.79
CA GLU A 246 -5.91 10.76 -20.73
C GLU A 246 -7.24 10.08 -20.33
N TYR A 247 -8.04 9.64 -21.29
CA TYR A 247 -9.22 8.82 -21.01
C TYR A 247 -8.93 7.36 -21.34
N ALA A 248 -9.09 6.45 -20.36
CA ALA A 248 -8.88 5.02 -20.55
C ALA A 248 -10.01 4.16 -19.93
N GLY A 249 -11.24 4.68 -19.95
CA GLY A 249 -12.41 4.00 -19.38
C GLY A 249 -12.51 4.07 -17.85
N MET A 250 -13.38 3.25 -17.28
CA MET A 250 -13.63 3.20 -15.83
C MET A 250 -12.66 2.24 -15.13
N ASP A 251 -12.07 2.69 -14.02
CA ASP A 251 -11.25 1.84 -13.15
C ASP A 251 -12.13 0.89 -12.34
N ILE A 252 -12.34 -0.31 -12.87
CA ILE A 252 -13.11 -1.35 -12.18
C ILE A 252 -12.37 -1.83 -10.91
N MET A 253 -11.03 -1.81 -10.92
CA MET A 253 -10.24 -2.20 -9.75
C MET A 253 -10.47 -1.22 -8.59
N PHE A 254 -10.61 0.09 -8.84
CA PHE A 254 -10.94 1.06 -7.79
C PHE A 254 -12.22 0.67 -7.06
N ILE A 255 -13.29 0.40 -7.82
CA ILE A 255 -14.60 0.00 -7.28
C ILE A 255 -14.45 -1.31 -6.49
N GLN A 256 -13.77 -2.29 -7.09
CA GLN A 256 -13.47 -3.58 -6.49
C GLN A 256 -12.71 -3.45 -5.16
N LYS A 257 -11.71 -2.57 -5.07
CA LYS A 257 -10.97 -2.30 -3.84
C LYS A 257 -11.75 -1.56 -2.79
N MET A 258 -12.69 -0.71 -3.17
CA MET A 258 -13.54 -0.01 -2.20
C MET A 258 -14.41 -1.04 -1.47
N PHE A 259 -15.06 -1.92 -2.24
CA PHE A 259 -15.83 -3.04 -1.69
C PHE A 259 -14.96 -4.01 -0.89
N LEU A 260 -13.77 -4.37 -1.39
CA LEU A 260 -12.85 -5.25 -0.67
C LEU A 260 -12.40 -4.66 0.66
N SER A 261 -12.07 -3.36 0.70
CA SER A 261 -11.60 -2.69 1.92
C SER A 261 -12.69 -2.66 3.00
N ILE A 262 -13.90 -2.25 2.63
CA ILE A 262 -15.03 -2.18 3.56
C ILE A 262 -15.53 -3.59 3.95
N GLY A 263 -15.57 -4.52 3.00
CA GLY A 263 -15.95 -5.91 3.24
C GLY A 263 -14.99 -6.61 4.20
N LEU A 264 -13.68 -6.44 4.01
CA LEU A 264 -12.67 -6.99 4.89
C LEU A 264 -12.74 -6.38 6.30
N TYR A 265 -13.08 -5.10 6.41
CA TYR A 265 -13.35 -4.46 7.71
C TYR A 265 -14.46 -5.19 8.46
N PHE A 266 -15.62 -5.39 7.82
CA PHE A 266 -16.73 -6.08 8.45
C PHE A 266 -16.45 -7.55 8.74
N LEU A 267 -15.67 -8.23 7.88
CA LEU A 267 -15.25 -9.60 8.13
C LEU A 267 -14.47 -9.69 9.44
N LEU A 268 -13.53 -8.78 9.65
CA LEU A 268 -12.63 -8.79 10.80
C LEU A 268 -13.25 -8.19 12.07
N GLU A 269 -14.31 -7.39 11.94
CA GLU A 269 -15.19 -7.07 13.08
C GLU A 269 -16.07 -8.26 13.48
N THR A 270 -16.45 -9.12 12.53
CA THR A 270 -17.25 -10.33 12.82
C THR A 270 -16.38 -11.45 13.38
N PHE A 271 -15.21 -11.68 12.79
CA PHE A 271 -14.30 -12.77 13.11
C PHE A 271 -12.98 -12.22 13.64
N VAL A 272 -12.99 -11.81 14.90
CA VAL A 272 -11.80 -11.38 15.62
C VAL A 272 -11.03 -12.62 16.09
N PHE A 273 -9.79 -12.76 15.61
CA PHE A 273 -8.84 -13.76 16.10
C PHE A 273 -7.70 -13.08 16.87
N LYS A 274 -7.14 -13.80 17.85
CA LYS A 274 -5.99 -13.34 18.63
C LYS A 274 -4.94 -14.43 18.64
N THR A 275 -3.85 -14.20 17.93
CA THR A 275 -2.75 -15.16 17.82
C THR A 275 -1.44 -14.41 17.90
N LYS A 276 -0.44 -14.97 18.57
CA LYS A 276 0.89 -14.34 18.69
C LYS A 276 1.50 -13.99 17.33
N LEU A 277 1.30 -14.86 16.33
CA LEU A 277 1.84 -14.64 14.98
C LEU A 277 1.18 -13.46 14.27
N THR A 278 -0.16 -13.42 14.24
CA THR A 278 -0.90 -12.29 13.64
C THR A 278 -0.56 -11.00 14.35
N ASP A 279 -0.50 -11.03 15.69
CA ASP A 279 -0.21 -9.85 16.47
C ASP A 279 1.20 -9.31 16.12
N LEU A 280 2.19 -10.21 16.02
CA LEU A 280 3.54 -9.87 15.64
C LEU A 280 3.63 -9.30 14.20
N ILE A 281 2.91 -9.89 13.23
CA ILE A 281 2.85 -9.38 11.85
C ILE A 281 2.26 -7.97 11.83
N SER A 282 1.16 -7.74 12.56
CA SER A 282 0.52 -6.44 12.64
C SER A 282 1.40 -5.39 13.32
N ASP A 283 2.05 -5.72 14.43
CA ASP A 283 2.96 -4.82 15.15
C ASP A 283 4.17 -4.43 14.29
N THR A 284 4.71 -5.39 13.53
CA THR A 284 5.84 -5.17 12.61
C THR A 284 5.42 -4.73 11.20
N SER A 285 4.13 -4.60 10.90
CA SER A 285 3.62 -4.37 9.53
C SER A 285 4.26 -3.21 8.80
N PHE A 286 4.53 -2.11 9.50
CA PHE A 286 5.16 -0.94 8.90
C PHE A 286 6.67 -1.11 8.66
N ALA A 287 7.34 -1.91 9.49
CA ALA A 287 8.73 -2.31 9.24
C ALA A 287 8.81 -3.30 8.08
N ILE A 288 7.90 -4.29 8.02
CA ILE A 288 7.78 -5.20 6.88
C ILE A 288 7.59 -4.40 5.60
N PHE A 289 6.75 -3.35 5.62
CA PHE A 289 6.55 -2.46 4.48
C PHE A 289 7.88 -1.85 3.97
N PHE A 290 8.76 -1.38 4.86
CA PHE A 290 10.05 -0.83 4.45
C PHE A 290 11.08 -1.89 4.03
N ILE A 291 11.07 -3.06 4.66
CA ILE A 291 12.12 -4.08 4.52
C ILE A 291 11.86 -5.04 3.35
N HIS A 292 10.60 -5.40 3.07
CA HIS A 292 10.30 -6.42 2.07
C HIS A 292 10.86 -6.13 0.66
N PRO A 293 10.94 -4.88 0.15
CA PRO A 293 11.50 -4.63 -1.18
C PRO A 293 13.00 -4.95 -1.23
N TRP A 294 13.71 -4.76 -0.11
CA TRP A 294 15.12 -5.14 0.02
C TRP A 294 15.28 -6.65 0.00
N VAL A 295 14.45 -7.37 0.77
CA VAL A 295 14.48 -8.83 0.80
C VAL A 295 14.19 -9.42 -0.57
N LEU A 296 13.16 -8.92 -1.27
CA LEU A 296 12.85 -9.32 -2.65
C LEU A 296 14.02 -9.03 -3.60
N THR A 297 14.56 -7.81 -3.57
CA THR A 297 15.69 -7.39 -4.43
C THR A 297 16.91 -8.27 -4.22
N THR A 298 17.20 -8.67 -2.98
CA THR A 298 18.27 -9.61 -2.63
C THR A 298 17.96 -11.00 -3.15
N ILE A 299 16.78 -11.56 -2.88
CA ILE A 299 16.37 -12.90 -3.35
C ILE A 299 16.48 -13.01 -4.88
N LYS A 300 16.08 -11.96 -5.62
CA LYS A 300 16.19 -11.91 -7.09
C LYS A 300 17.63 -12.07 -7.59
N ARG A 301 18.62 -11.70 -6.78
CA ARG A 301 20.04 -11.63 -7.16
C ARG A 301 20.91 -12.73 -6.53
N LEU A 302 20.32 -13.64 -5.76
CA LEU A 302 21.06 -14.79 -5.23
C LEU A 302 21.37 -15.76 -6.37
N PRO A 303 22.66 -16.01 -6.70
CA PRO A 303 23.05 -16.76 -7.90
C PRO A 303 22.69 -18.26 -7.84
N PHE A 304 22.36 -18.76 -6.64
CA PHE A 304 21.98 -20.15 -6.40
C PHE A 304 20.46 -20.38 -6.40
N LEU A 305 19.65 -19.32 -6.53
CA LEU A 305 18.20 -19.44 -6.66
C LEU A 305 17.81 -19.35 -8.14
N ASN A 306 17.43 -20.48 -8.71
CA ASN A 306 16.82 -20.52 -10.04
C ASN A 306 15.36 -20.10 -9.90
N HIS A 307 15.05 -18.88 -10.34
CA HIS A 307 13.68 -18.38 -10.38
C HIS A 307 12.93 -19.07 -11.52
N PRO A 308 11.72 -19.60 -11.29
CA PRO A 308 10.96 -20.28 -12.31
C PRO A 308 10.52 -19.29 -13.40
N GLU A 309 10.69 -19.68 -14.66
CA GLU A 309 10.26 -18.88 -15.83
C GLU A 309 8.74 -18.92 -16.06
N SER A 310 8.05 -19.88 -15.44
CA SER A 310 6.60 -20.05 -15.53
C SER A 310 5.94 -20.04 -14.15
N THR A 311 4.61 -19.97 -14.11
CA THR A 311 3.84 -20.07 -12.85
C THR A 311 4.22 -21.32 -12.04
N ASN A 312 4.64 -21.10 -10.79
CA ASN A 312 5.02 -22.10 -9.81
C ASN A 312 4.49 -21.66 -8.43
N ILE A 313 3.27 -22.12 -8.11
CA ILE A 313 2.56 -21.74 -6.89
C ILE A 313 3.33 -22.10 -5.61
N PRO A 314 3.91 -23.31 -5.47
CA PRO A 314 4.72 -23.63 -4.30
C PRO A 314 5.89 -22.67 -4.09
N TYR A 315 6.63 -22.35 -5.16
CA TYR A 315 7.76 -21.41 -5.08
C TYR A 315 7.31 -20.00 -4.68
N TYR A 316 6.20 -19.52 -5.25
CA TYR A 316 5.60 -18.24 -4.89
C TYR A 316 5.19 -18.19 -3.41
N MET A 317 4.52 -19.22 -2.90
CA MET A 317 4.07 -19.29 -1.51
C MET A 317 5.24 -19.35 -0.53
N VAL A 318 6.28 -20.14 -0.84
CA VAL A 318 7.51 -20.19 -0.05
C VAL A 318 8.22 -18.84 -0.05
N THR A 319 8.28 -18.17 -1.20
CA THR A 319 8.89 -16.83 -1.32
C THR A 319 8.13 -15.80 -0.48
N CYS A 320 6.79 -15.77 -0.57
CA CYS A 320 5.97 -14.88 0.25
C CYS A 320 6.20 -15.10 1.75
N PHE A 321 6.18 -16.36 2.19
CA PHE A 321 6.43 -16.73 3.58
C PHE A 321 7.84 -16.33 4.03
N ALA A 322 8.86 -16.61 3.23
CA ALA A 322 10.25 -16.25 3.51
C ALA A 322 10.42 -14.73 3.60
N VAL A 323 9.84 -13.97 2.67
CA VAL A 323 9.95 -12.50 2.65
C VAL A 323 9.31 -11.88 3.88
N ILE A 324 8.11 -12.33 4.27
CA ILE A 324 7.43 -11.85 5.48
C ILE A 324 8.28 -12.19 6.71
N THR A 325 8.69 -13.45 6.84
CA THR A 325 9.46 -13.94 7.99
C THR A 325 10.80 -13.22 8.14
N LEU A 326 11.59 -13.12 7.06
CA LEU A 326 12.87 -12.41 7.06
C LEU A 326 12.68 -10.93 7.38
N SER A 327 11.67 -10.28 6.80
CA SER A 327 11.39 -8.86 7.10
C SER A 327 11.05 -8.65 8.57
N MET A 328 10.26 -9.55 9.17
CA MET A 328 9.94 -9.52 10.60
C MET A 328 11.18 -9.74 11.46
N LEU A 329 12.01 -10.74 11.13
CA LEU A 329 13.23 -11.05 11.88
C LEU A 329 14.22 -9.87 11.82
N ILE A 330 14.40 -9.25 10.65
CA ILE A 330 15.21 -8.05 10.48
C ILE A 330 14.66 -6.91 11.33
N ALA A 331 13.34 -6.67 11.30
CA ALA A 331 12.71 -5.64 12.10
C ALA A 331 12.94 -5.84 13.61
N ILE A 332 12.77 -7.07 14.10
CA ILE A 332 12.98 -7.43 15.51
C ILE A 332 14.46 -7.31 15.90
N ALA A 333 15.38 -7.78 15.05
CA ALA A 333 16.81 -7.70 15.27
C ALA A 333 17.28 -6.24 15.33
N LEU A 334 16.88 -5.42 14.36
CA LEU A 334 17.18 -3.99 14.33
C LEU A 334 16.61 -3.30 15.57
N ASN A 335 15.39 -3.62 15.99
CA ASN A 335 14.83 -3.07 17.22
C ASN A 335 15.71 -3.35 18.43
N LYS A 336 16.10 -4.63 18.61
CA LYS A 336 16.93 -5.08 19.74
C LYS A 336 18.32 -4.44 19.70
N LEU A 337 18.98 -4.41 18.55
CA LEU A 337 20.33 -3.87 18.37
C LEU A 337 20.40 -2.35 18.57
N LEU A 338 19.35 -1.63 18.17
CA LEU A 338 19.31 -0.17 18.25
C LEU A 338 18.77 0.35 19.58
N THR A 339 18.18 -0.53 20.42
CA THR A 339 17.73 -0.17 21.77
C THR A 339 18.86 0.50 22.55
N GLY A 340 18.67 1.80 22.87
CA GLY A 340 19.60 2.59 23.69
C GLY A 340 20.52 3.57 22.95
N LYS A 341 20.70 3.46 21.62
CA LYS A 341 21.59 4.37 20.86
C LYS A 341 20.87 5.24 19.82
N VAL A 342 19.94 4.66 19.06
CA VAL A 342 19.06 5.35 18.09
C VAL A 342 17.69 4.70 18.18
N LYS A 343 16.60 5.45 18.28
CA LYS A 343 15.27 4.81 18.34
C LYS A 343 14.98 4.17 16.99
N SER A 344 14.78 2.86 16.95
CA SER A 344 14.42 2.03 15.78
C SER A 344 13.31 2.63 14.90
N ARG A 345 12.38 3.36 15.53
CA ARG A 345 11.35 4.15 14.84
C ARG A 345 11.87 5.13 13.79
N TYR A 346 13.11 5.61 13.93
CA TYR A 346 13.76 6.52 12.96
C TYR A 346 14.31 5.79 11.73
N ILE A 347 14.47 4.46 11.76
CA ILE A 347 15.10 3.70 10.68
C ILE A 347 14.07 2.82 9.95
N ILE A 348 13.17 2.18 10.69
CA ILE A 348 12.18 1.24 10.12
C ILE A 348 10.75 1.53 10.57
N GLY A 349 10.53 2.61 11.33
CA GLY A 349 9.21 2.98 11.84
C GLY A 349 8.60 1.98 12.84
N TYR A 350 9.42 1.07 13.39
CA TYR A 350 9.09 0.12 14.45
C TYR A 350 9.45 0.66 15.82
#